data_AF-A0A920EUF2-F1
#
_entry.id   AF-A0A920EUF2-F1
#
_cell.length_a   1.000
_cell.length_b   1.000
_cell.length_c   1.000
_cell.angle_alpha   90.00
_cell.angle_beta   90.00
_cell.angle_gamma   90.00
#
_symmetry.space_group_name_H-M   'P 1'
#
loop_
_entity.id
_entity.type
_entity.pdbx_description
1 polymer ?
#
loop_
_entity_poly.entity_id
_entity_poly.type
_entity_poly.pdbx_seq_one_letter_code
_entity_poly.pdbx_strand_id
1 'polypeptide(L)'
;MSYTLDINGGYMKYISIILMSLFLMNNVNAKDYIFEGYGTSELSTIEISDDFKFSAYTSEGMWDDSNGDYGNEKCSGYLKQQNKKVELEIFCETVNQNNEKFWNSRIRKSNKGGGIGKMTIINGTGKYKNYIGYECPYGVNYKKQYAWFRAKCKIKN
;
A
#
# COMPACT_ATOMS: atom_id res chain seq x y z
N MET A 1 -37.87 -13.10 56.95
CA MET A 1 -38.76 -12.66 55.87
C MET A 1 -37.91 -12.51 54.64
N SER A 2 -37.84 -13.57 53.86
CA SER A 2 -36.90 -13.74 52.75
C SER A 2 -37.74 -13.80 51.48
N TYR A 3 -37.60 -12.82 50.60
CA TYR A 3 -38.30 -12.80 49.32
C TYR A 3 -37.40 -13.40 48.25
N THR A 4 -37.81 -14.54 47.70
CA THR A 4 -37.28 -15.11 46.46
C THR A 4 -38.10 -14.57 45.30
N LEU A 5 -37.42 -13.98 44.31
CA LEU A 5 -38.02 -13.54 43.05
C LEU A 5 -37.94 -14.70 42.05
N ASP A 6 -39.08 -15.28 41.70
CA ASP A 6 -39.22 -16.25 40.61
C ASP A 6 -39.30 -15.52 39.26
N ILE A 7 -38.45 -15.91 38.31
CA ILE A 7 -38.37 -15.32 36.97
C ILE A 7 -38.81 -16.36 35.93
N ASN A 8 -39.88 -16.04 35.19
CA ASN A 8 -40.57 -16.89 34.21
C ASN A 8 -39.70 -17.36 33.02
N GLY A 9 -39.77 -18.65 32.68
CA GLY A 9 -38.92 -19.37 31.71
C GLY A 9 -39.10 -19.03 30.21
N GLY A 10 -40.07 -18.19 29.83
CA GLY A 10 -40.24 -17.73 28.43
C GLY A 10 -39.19 -16.72 27.98
N TYR A 11 -38.73 -15.86 28.90
CA TYR A 11 -37.73 -14.82 28.62
C TYR A 11 -36.31 -15.39 28.43
N MET A 12 -35.99 -16.52 29.06
CA MET A 12 -34.67 -17.14 28.97
C MET A 12 -34.34 -17.70 27.56
N LYS A 13 -35.35 -18.15 26.80
CA LYS A 13 -35.12 -18.64 25.41
C LYS A 13 -34.70 -17.52 24.46
N TYR A 14 -35.31 -16.34 24.57
CA TYR A 14 -34.97 -15.19 23.73
C TYR A 14 -33.60 -14.63 24.08
N ILE A 15 -33.24 -14.62 25.37
CA ILE A 15 -31.89 -14.22 25.83
C ILE A 15 -30.82 -15.15 25.25
N SER A 16 -31.07 -16.48 25.25
CA SER A 16 -30.15 -17.46 24.68
C SER A 16 -29.95 -17.27 23.17
N ILE A 17 -31.01 -16.96 22.41
CA ILE A 17 -30.94 -16.68 20.97
C ILE A 17 -30.15 -15.39 20.70
N ILE A 18 -30.36 -14.35 21.51
CA ILE A 18 -29.63 -13.08 21.40
C ILE A 18 -28.13 -13.29 21.70
N LEU A 19 -27.76 -14.03 22.74
CA LEU A 19 -26.36 -14.37 23.03
C LEU A 19 -25.70 -15.18 21.90
N MET A 20 -26.42 -16.12 21.29
CA MET A 20 -25.92 -16.93 20.16
C MET A 20 -25.67 -16.07 18.91
N SER A 21 -26.52 -15.06 18.66
CA SER A 21 -26.37 -14.12 17.54
C SER A 21 -25.18 -13.16 17.69
N LEU A 22 -24.84 -12.76 18.92
CA LEU A 22 -23.67 -11.94 19.23
C LEU A 22 -22.35 -12.68 19.01
N PHE A 23 -22.34 -14.02 19.10
CA PHE A 23 -21.17 -14.85 18.87
C PHE A 23 -20.80 -15.03 17.38
N LEU A 24 -21.71 -14.67 16.46
CA LEU A 24 -21.47 -14.76 15.01
C LEU A 24 -20.82 -13.50 14.41
N MET A 25 -20.52 -12.49 15.22
CA MET A 25 -19.80 -11.30 14.75
C MET A 25 -18.31 -11.62 14.61
N ASN A 26 -17.94 -12.24 13.49
CA ASN A 26 -16.55 -12.33 13.08
C ASN A 26 -16.01 -10.92 12.83
N ASN A 27 -15.10 -10.46 13.70
CA ASN A 27 -14.36 -9.22 13.48
C ASN A 27 -13.43 -9.40 12.27
N VAL A 28 -13.87 -8.96 11.09
CA VAL A 28 -13.01 -8.84 9.91
C VAL A 28 -12.06 -7.67 10.14
N ASN A 29 -11.01 -7.90 10.91
CA ASN A 29 -9.94 -6.94 11.08
C ASN A 29 -9.10 -6.93 9.80
N ALA A 30 -9.19 -5.85 9.03
CA ALA A 30 -8.27 -5.60 7.94
C ALA A 30 -6.85 -5.43 8.52
N LYS A 31 -5.91 -6.29 8.13
CA LYS A 31 -4.50 -6.15 8.51
C LYS A 31 -3.87 -5.10 7.60
N ASP A 32 -3.20 -4.13 8.21
CA ASP A 32 -2.37 -3.20 7.47
C ASP A 32 -1.13 -3.94 6.95
N TYR A 33 -0.94 -3.93 5.63
CA TYR A 33 0.29 -4.37 4.98
C TYR A 33 1.15 -3.15 4.68
N ILE A 34 2.37 -3.15 5.17
CA ILE A 34 3.33 -2.06 5.01
C ILE A 34 4.44 -2.56 4.09
N PHE A 35 4.72 -1.81 3.03
CA PHE A 35 5.83 -2.03 2.12
C PHE A 35 6.78 -0.83 2.20
N GLU A 36 8.04 -1.09 2.49
CA GLU A 36 9.08 -0.07 2.60
C GLU A 36 10.17 -0.32 1.56
N GLY A 37 10.52 0.72 0.80
CA GLY A 37 11.52 0.66 -0.26
C GLY A 37 12.63 1.69 -0.02
N TYR A 38 13.85 1.33 -0.34
CA TYR A 38 15.04 2.15 -0.15
C TYR A 38 15.89 2.05 -1.39
N GLY A 39 16.21 3.18 -2.00
CA GLY A 39 16.91 3.13 -3.27
C GLY A 39 17.52 4.44 -3.70
N THR A 40 18.14 4.37 -4.86
CA THR A 40 18.64 5.53 -5.60
C THR A 40 17.82 5.68 -6.87
N SER A 41 17.74 6.90 -7.38
CA SER A 41 17.04 7.18 -8.63
C SER A 41 17.82 8.12 -9.52
N GLU A 42 17.68 7.93 -10.82
CA GLU A 42 18.22 8.80 -11.85
C GLU A 42 17.10 9.46 -12.64
N LEU A 43 17.35 10.69 -13.07
CA LEU A 43 16.43 11.48 -13.88
C LEU A 43 17.18 12.03 -15.10
N SER A 44 16.82 11.55 -16.29
CA SER A 44 17.27 12.16 -17.55
C SER A 44 16.22 13.18 -17.99
N THR A 45 16.56 14.48 -17.91
CA THR A 45 15.59 15.58 -18.04
C THR A 45 15.78 16.36 -19.33
N ILE A 46 14.68 16.59 -20.03
CA ILE A 46 14.54 17.51 -21.15
C ILE A 46 13.81 18.76 -20.65
N GLU A 47 14.42 19.92 -20.84
CA GLU A 47 13.82 21.22 -20.55
C GLU A 47 13.12 21.73 -21.81
N ILE A 48 11.78 21.80 -21.78
CA ILE A 48 10.96 22.21 -22.93
C ILE A 48 10.71 23.73 -22.87
N SER A 49 10.57 24.28 -21.66
CA SER A 49 10.53 25.71 -21.37
C SER A 49 10.81 25.94 -19.88
N ASP A 50 10.88 27.20 -19.44
CA ASP A 50 11.10 27.57 -18.02
C ASP A 50 10.14 26.85 -17.06
N ASP A 51 8.88 26.68 -17.46
CA ASP A 51 7.81 26.06 -16.66
C ASP A 51 7.46 24.64 -17.10
N PHE A 52 8.19 24.02 -18.05
CA PHE A 52 7.88 22.67 -18.52
C PHE A 52 9.14 21.81 -18.66
N LYS A 53 9.22 20.77 -17.83
CA LYS A 53 10.26 19.74 -17.86
C LYS A 53 9.63 18.35 -18.00
N PHE A 54 10.28 17.49 -18.79
CA PHE A 54 9.96 16.08 -18.89
C PHE A 54 11.20 15.26 -18.55
N SER A 55 11.04 14.28 -17.67
CA SER A 55 12.15 13.45 -17.20
C SER A 55 11.83 11.97 -17.37
N ALA A 56 12.74 11.23 -18.00
CA ALA A 56 12.77 9.78 -17.86
C ALA A 56 13.31 9.43 -16.48
N TYR A 57 12.66 8.49 -15.80
CA TYR A 57 13.00 8.06 -14.44
C TYR A 57 13.42 6.60 -14.44
N THR A 58 14.51 6.31 -13.73
CA THR A 58 14.91 4.96 -13.35
C THR A 58 15.25 4.91 -11.87
N SER A 59 15.07 3.76 -11.24
CA SER A 59 15.54 3.51 -9.88
C SER A 59 15.85 2.05 -9.64
N GLU A 60 16.72 1.82 -8.68
CA GLU A 60 17.01 0.51 -8.12
C GLU A 60 17.08 0.62 -6.60
N GLY A 61 16.76 -0.47 -5.91
CA GLY A 61 16.70 -0.45 -4.47
C GLY A 61 16.45 -1.79 -3.82
N MET A 62 16.43 -1.75 -2.49
CA MET A 62 16.03 -2.83 -1.61
C MET A 62 14.66 -2.52 -1.03
N TRP A 63 13.95 -3.54 -0.58
CA TRP A 63 12.67 -3.38 0.09
C TRP A 63 12.48 -4.43 1.17
N ASP A 64 11.62 -4.12 2.13
CA ASP A 64 11.10 -5.03 3.14
C ASP A 64 9.61 -4.77 3.39
N ASP A 65 8.90 -5.77 3.94
CA ASP A 65 7.48 -5.64 4.25
C ASP A 65 7.08 -6.15 5.64
N SER A 66 5.87 -5.79 6.06
CA SER A 66 5.28 -6.16 7.35
C SER A 66 5.01 -7.67 7.54
N ASN A 67 5.14 -8.48 6.50
CA ASN A 67 5.04 -9.94 6.57
C ASN A 67 6.43 -10.60 6.67
N GLY A 68 7.50 -9.80 6.70
CA GLY A 68 8.88 -10.27 6.82
C GLY A 68 9.53 -10.66 5.49
N ASP A 69 8.92 -10.30 4.35
CA ASP A 69 9.61 -10.43 3.07
C ASP A 69 10.58 -9.28 2.85
N TYR A 70 11.60 -9.57 2.07
CA TYR A 70 12.59 -8.58 1.67
C TYR A 70 13.19 -8.97 0.32
N GLY A 71 13.80 -8.00 -0.34
CA GLY A 71 14.53 -8.26 -1.58
C GLY A 71 14.90 -6.97 -2.29
N ASN A 72 14.87 -7.01 -3.62
CA ASN A 72 15.26 -5.89 -4.46
C ASN A 72 14.17 -5.49 -5.45
N GLU A 73 14.24 -4.26 -5.92
CA GLU A 73 13.38 -3.73 -6.97
C GLU A 73 14.16 -2.92 -7.99
N LYS A 74 13.59 -2.86 -9.20
CA LYS A 74 14.00 -1.94 -10.26
C LYS A 74 12.75 -1.28 -10.83
N CYS A 75 12.82 0.00 -11.12
CA CYS A 75 11.70 0.76 -11.65
C CYS A 75 12.10 1.62 -12.85
N SER A 76 11.12 1.87 -13.71
CA SER A 76 11.22 2.77 -14.85
C SER A 76 9.91 3.51 -15.08
N GLY A 77 9.99 4.74 -15.57
CA GLY A 77 8.82 5.55 -15.84
C GLY A 77 9.16 6.97 -16.27
N TYR A 78 8.23 7.88 -16.04
CA TYR A 78 8.45 9.29 -16.33
C TYR A 78 7.95 10.20 -15.20
N LEU A 79 8.47 11.41 -15.24
CA LEU A 79 8.04 12.52 -14.43
C LEU A 79 7.85 13.75 -15.33
N LYS A 80 6.67 14.35 -15.26
CA LYS A 80 6.30 15.57 -15.97
C LYS A 80 6.11 16.70 -14.96
N GLN A 81 6.86 17.79 -15.11
CA GLN A 81 6.68 19.01 -14.33
C GLN A 81 6.17 20.10 -15.25
N GLN A 82 4.97 20.62 -14.98
CA GLN A 82 4.39 21.71 -15.75
C GLN A 82 3.80 22.75 -14.80
N ASN A 83 4.33 23.97 -14.85
CA ASN A 83 4.12 25.01 -13.85
C ASN A 83 4.43 24.46 -12.44
N LYS A 84 3.46 24.55 -11.52
CA LYS A 84 3.55 23.98 -10.17
C LYS A 84 3.06 22.54 -10.08
N LYS A 85 2.64 21.91 -11.17
CA LYS A 85 2.09 20.53 -11.17
C LYS A 85 3.19 19.52 -11.48
N VAL A 86 3.14 18.38 -10.79
CA VAL A 86 3.99 17.22 -10.98
C VAL A 86 3.10 16.00 -11.23
N GLU A 87 3.36 15.33 -12.33
CA GLU A 87 2.79 14.04 -12.69
C GLU A 87 3.91 13.01 -12.78
N LEU A 88 3.68 11.84 -12.19
CA LEU A 88 4.64 10.75 -12.13
C LEU A 88 3.87 9.45 -12.38
N GLU A 89 4.41 8.63 -13.27
CA GLU A 89 3.91 7.31 -13.59
C GLU A 89 5.11 6.39 -13.77
N ILE A 90 5.26 5.47 -12.83
CA ILE A 90 6.40 4.58 -12.71
C ILE A 90 5.89 3.15 -12.57
N PHE A 91 6.61 2.21 -13.19
CA PHE A 91 6.38 0.79 -13.05
C PHE A 91 7.63 0.12 -12.46
N CYS A 92 7.41 -0.80 -11.53
CA CYS A 92 8.47 -1.49 -10.81
C CYS A 92 8.32 -3.01 -10.98
N GLU A 93 9.44 -3.70 -11.13
CA GLU A 93 9.59 -5.13 -10.91
C GLU A 93 10.24 -5.33 -9.53
N THR A 94 9.56 -6.08 -8.68
CA THR A 94 9.98 -6.34 -7.30
C THR A 94 10.14 -7.85 -7.10
N VAL A 95 11.25 -8.26 -6.49
CA VAL A 95 11.62 -9.68 -6.30
C VAL A 95 11.93 -9.91 -4.82
N ASN A 96 11.39 -10.99 -4.24
CA ASN A 96 11.63 -11.37 -2.85
C ASN A 96 12.74 -12.41 -2.70
N GLN A 97 13.08 -12.74 -1.46
CA GLN A 97 14.10 -13.72 -1.07
C GLN A 97 13.88 -15.14 -1.62
N ASN A 98 12.66 -15.46 -2.05
CA ASN A 98 12.28 -16.74 -2.65
C ASN A 98 12.13 -16.68 -4.18
N ASN A 99 12.58 -15.60 -4.83
CA ASN A 99 12.41 -15.32 -6.26
C ASN A 99 10.94 -15.20 -6.72
N GLU A 100 9.99 -15.07 -5.79
CA GLU A 100 8.64 -14.65 -6.13
C GLU A 100 8.67 -13.17 -6.50
N LYS A 101 7.88 -12.80 -7.50
CA LYS A 101 7.88 -11.46 -8.08
C LYS A 101 6.52 -10.82 -7.94
N PHE A 102 6.52 -9.51 -7.86
CA PHE A 102 5.34 -8.72 -8.16
C PHE A 102 5.71 -7.47 -8.91
N TRP A 103 4.77 -7.01 -9.72
CA TRP A 103 4.89 -5.77 -10.47
C TRP A 103 3.90 -4.77 -9.91
N ASN A 104 4.35 -3.54 -9.72
CA ASN A 104 3.51 -2.48 -9.21
C ASN A 104 3.67 -1.20 -10.03
N SER A 105 2.59 -0.44 -10.15
CA SER A 105 2.63 0.94 -10.62
C SER A 105 2.73 1.88 -9.42
N ARG A 106 3.35 3.04 -9.61
CA ARG A 106 3.42 4.14 -8.65
C ARG A 106 3.01 5.40 -9.40
N ILE A 107 1.81 5.89 -9.12
CA ILE A 107 1.23 7.03 -9.83
C ILE A 107 0.97 8.16 -8.84
N ARG A 108 1.37 9.38 -9.22
CA ARG A 108 1.10 10.58 -8.43
C ARG A 108 0.81 11.77 -9.33
N LYS A 109 -0.25 12.50 -9.00
CA LYS A 109 -0.57 13.82 -9.57
C LYS A 109 -0.74 14.81 -8.43
N SER A 110 0.11 15.82 -8.37
CA SER A 110 0.17 16.73 -7.21
C SER A 110 0.87 18.05 -7.53
N ASN A 111 0.84 19.00 -6.59
CA ASN A 111 1.70 20.18 -6.69
C ASN A 111 3.15 19.84 -6.33
N LYS A 112 4.11 20.63 -6.83
CA LYS A 112 5.52 20.51 -6.46
C LYS A 112 5.68 20.70 -4.96
N GLY A 113 6.44 19.80 -4.30
CA GLY A 113 6.72 19.88 -2.87
C GLY A 113 5.79 19.07 -1.96
N GLY A 114 4.75 18.41 -2.47
CA GLY A 114 3.92 17.52 -1.65
C GLY A 114 2.92 16.70 -2.46
N GLY A 115 2.52 15.54 -1.95
CA GLY A 115 1.47 14.72 -2.57
C GLY A 115 1.57 13.25 -2.16
N ILE A 116 0.43 12.65 -1.85
CA ILE A 116 0.30 11.21 -1.62
C ILE A 116 0.21 10.55 -2.99
N GLY A 117 1.08 9.58 -3.25
CA GLY A 117 1.00 8.76 -4.43
C GLY A 117 0.15 7.50 -4.18
N LYS A 118 -0.14 6.78 -5.25
CA LYS A 118 -0.88 5.53 -5.21
C LYS A 118 -0.04 4.43 -5.85
N MET A 119 0.29 3.41 -5.07
CA MET A 119 0.93 2.20 -5.54
C MET A 119 -0.16 1.18 -5.84
N THR A 120 -0.12 0.52 -7.01
CA THR A 120 -1.08 -0.53 -7.36
C THR A 120 -0.33 -1.78 -7.77
N ILE A 121 -0.62 -2.92 -7.17
CA ILE A 121 -0.03 -4.20 -7.57
C ILE A 121 -0.76 -4.68 -8.82
N ILE A 122 -0.04 -4.71 -9.94
CA ILE A 122 -0.61 -4.98 -11.28
C ILE A 122 -0.48 -6.44 -11.68
N ASN A 123 0.51 -7.16 -11.14
CA ASN A 123 0.72 -8.59 -11.41
C ASN A 123 1.59 -9.22 -10.31
N GLY A 124 1.61 -10.55 -10.21
CA GLY A 124 2.43 -11.26 -9.23
C GLY A 124 2.56 -12.76 -9.50
N THR A 125 3.62 -13.34 -8.96
CA THR A 125 3.83 -14.79 -8.88
C THR A 125 3.70 -15.28 -7.45
N GLY A 126 3.58 -16.60 -7.26
CA GLY A 126 3.50 -17.20 -5.93
C GLY A 126 2.42 -16.56 -5.05
N LYS A 127 2.77 -16.20 -3.82
CA LYS A 127 1.83 -15.55 -2.87
C LYS A 127 1.34 -14.17 -3.32
N TYR A 128 2.11 -13.44 -4.13
CA TYR A 128 1.73 -12.10 -4.58
C TYR A 128 0.57 -12.08 -5.59
N LYS A 129 0.18 -13.24 -6.14
CA LYS A 129 -1.06 -13.37 -6.93
C LYS A 129 -2.29 -12.90 -6.16
N ASN A 130 -2.31 -13.12 -4.84
CA ASN A 130 -3.40 -12.72 -3.97
C ASN A 130 -3.44 -11.21 -3.71
N TYR A 131 -2.40 -10.47 -4.10
CA TYR A 131 -2.31 -9.03 -3.91
C TYR A 131 -2.57 -8.22 -5.19
N ILE A 132 -2.87 -8.87 -6.32
CA ILE A 132 -3.20 -8.17 -7.57
C ILE A 132 -4.44 -7.31 -7.37
N GLY A 133 -4.37 -6.05 -7.82
CA GLY A 133 -5.43 -5.06 -7.69
C GLY A 133 -5.44 -4.30 -6.35
N TYR A 134 -4.57 -4.64 -5.40
CA TYR A 134 -4.45 -3.85 -4.18
C TYR A 134 -3.82 -2.49 -4.44
N GLU A 135 -4.43 -1.48 -3.84
CA GLU A 135 -4.05 -0.08 -3.97
C GLU A 135 -3.59 0.46 -2.62
N CYS A 136 -2.44 1.12 -2.62
CA CYS A 136 -1.75 1.52 -1.41
C CYS A 136 -1.30 2.97 -1.54
N PRO A 137 -1.86 3.88 -0.73
CA PRO A 137 -1.30 5.21 -0.57
C PRO A 137 0.18 5.12 -0.16
N TYR A 138 1.02 5.93 -0.78
CA TYR A 138 2.44 5.99 -0.48
C TYR A 138 2.97 7.42 -0.33
N GLY A 139 4.07 7.54 0.41
CA GLY A 139 4.90 8.73 0.50
C GLY A 139 6.37 8.40 0.20
N VAL A 140 7.14 9.42 -0.19
CA VAL A 140 8.59 9.28 -0.44
C VAL A 140 9.32 10.44 0.20
N ASN A 141 10.35 10.14 0.97
CA ASN A 141 11.30 11.11 1.50
C ASN A 141 12.64 10.96 0.80
N TYR A 142 13.33 12.08 0.58
CA TYR A 142 14.61 12.11 -0.11
C TYR A 142 15.70 12.68 0.79
N LYS A 143 16.90 12.10 0.73
CA LYS A 143 18.13 12.66 1.29
C LYS A 143 19.26 12.45 0.29
N LYS A 144 19.71 13.53 -0.35
CA LYS A 144 20.61 13.48 -1.51
C LYS A 144 20.02 12.57 -2.61
N GLN A 145 20.79 11.63 -3.17
CA GLN A 145 20.30 10.68 -4.16
C GLN A 145 19.45 9.53 -3.59
N TYR A 146 19.35 9.41 -2.27
CA TYR A 146 18.66 8.30 -1.61
C TYR A 146 17.18 8.62 -1.36
N ALA A 147 16.32 7.62 -1.56
CA ALA A 147 14.89 7.70 -1.34
C ALA A 147 14.43 6.65 -0.32
N TRP A 148 13.51 7.06 0.56
CA TRP A 148 12.75 6.20 1.48
C TRP A 148 11.29 6.23 1.05
N PHE A 149 10.86 5.14 0.45
CA PHE A 149 9.49 4.90 0.01
C PHE A 149 8.73 4.13 1.09
N ARG A 150 7.50 4.54 1.38
CA ARG A 150 6.62 3.80 2.29
C ARG A 150 5.20 3.77 1.73
N ALA A 151 4.67 2.56 1.52
CA ALA A 151 3.29 2.33 1.12
C ALA A 151 2.54 1.57 2.22
N LYS A 152 1.26 1.92 2.42
CA LYS A 152 0.39 1.27 3.39
C LYS A 152 -0.87 0.76 2.70
N CYS A 153 -1.01 -0.55 2.57
CA CYS A 153 -2.15 -1.22 1.95
C CYS A 153 -3.10 -1.75 3.02
N LYS A 154 -4.41 -1.66 2.79
CA LYS A 154 -5.41 -2.38 3.60
C LYS A 154 -5.73 -3.70 2.92
N ILE A 155 -5.17 -4.79 3.43
CA ILE A 155 -5.39 -6.12 2.86
C ILE A 155 -6.55 -6.80 3.58
N LYS A 156 -7.47 -7.42 2.81
CA LYS A 156 -8.53 -8.25 3.37
C LYS A 156 -7.95 -9.63 3.66
N ASN A 157 -8.08 -10.07 4.91
CA ASN A 157 -7.85 -11.47 5.29
C ASN A 157 -9.02 -12.33 4.83
#